data_AF-A0A1T5LE23-F1
#
_entry.id   AF-A0A1T5LE23-F1
#
_cell.length_a   1.000
_cell.length_b   1.000
_cell.length_c   1.000
_cell.angle_alpha   90.00
_cell.angle_beta   90.00
_cell.angle_gamma   90.00
#
_symmetry.space_group_name_H-M   'P 1'
#
loop_
_entity.id
_entity.type
_entity.pdbx_description
1 polymer ?
#
loop_
_entity_poly.entity_id
_entity_poly.type
_entity_poly.pdbx_seq_one_letter_code
_entity_poly.pdbx_strand_id
1 'polypeptide(L)'
;MSTFVSYAQNFEDVMLRRALRDVTEGFYIDVGANSPVIDSVSLAFYQLGWRGINVEPSIEFINQLREQRSRDINLHAALSDEPGMLKFFDFPQTGLSTLVEEVAQQHLASGFEVKEDWVSVVTLDDVFAQVPVDEVHWLKVDVEGAEKQVLDGWSKSEVRPWIVIVEGVDPEQHAPSHAEWESGLLAKGYRFVYFDALNRFYVSEKHLHLADAFSLSPNLFDRFALSGTATSMFTSSLAQQARQAHAEALAAIEDGRRRREQHEHLLEELAQRYQSEREALQSRLIATLSEYRGIVQERDAAAATLQRTSDELVVARRELSEFAAVREDLAHELAVSRQREAMHKAETRLVEMQIREIRASTSWTITAPLRFTVSLLRGKRADASQYLREALKGAANIGWLRALARTLIPADSRLKRALVARIVSAPTVVHAGGVASILLSESGAPMGPERAQLLSRMRRASGPEQMR
;
A
#
# COMPACT_ATOMS: atom_id res chain seq x y z
N MET A 1 23.18 2.33 49.58
CA MET A 1 22.37 3.16 50.49
C MET A 1 21.24 3.73 49.67
N SER A 2 20.00 3.65 50.15
CA SER A 2 18.90 4.42 49.55
C SER A 2 19.06 5.89 49.90
N THR A 3 18.75 6.77 48.96
CA THR A 3 18.65 8.22 49.18
C THR A 3 17.43 8.49 50.06
N PHE A 4 17.53 9.40 51.03
CA PHE A 4 16.35 9.89 51.76
C PHE A 4 15.48 10.70 50.80
N VAL A 5 14.17 10.48 50.79
CA VAL A 5 13.23 11.29 50.00
C VAL A 5 12.49 12.19 50.97
N SER A 6 12.60 13.50 50.76
CA SER A 6 11.85 14.50 51.50
C SER A 6 10.49 14.72 50.87
N TYR A 7 9.46 14.76 51.72
CA TYR A 7 8.06 14.97 51.38
C TYR A 7 7.48 16.24 52.02
N ALA A 8 8.19 16.80 53.01
CA ALA A 8 7.80 18.00 53.74
C ALA A 8 7.91 19.29 52.90
N GLN A 9 7.17 20.34 53.29
CA GLN A 9 7.10 21.60 52.54
C GLN A 9 8.39 22.44 52.66
N ASN A 10 9.01 22.49 53.85
CA ASN A 10 10.19 23.31 54.17
C ASN A 10 11.38 22.46 54.70
N PHE A 11 11.43 21.17 54.32
CA PHE A 11 12.49 20.21 54.66
C PHE A 11 12.65 19.90 56.17
N GLU A 12 11.55 20.01 56.93
CA GLU A 12 11.43 19.63 58.34
C GLU A 12 11.86 18.17 58.56
N ASP A 13 11.46 17.29 57.65
CA ASP A 13 11.83 15.87 57.65
C ASP A 13 13.33 15.65 57.43
N VAL A 14 14.02 16.51 56.67
CA VAL A 14 15.48 16.49 56.48
C VAL A 14 16.19 16.94 57.76
N MET A 15 15.71 18.01 58.41
CA MET A 15 16.25 18.50 59.69
C MET A 15 16.13 17.42 60.78
N LEU A 16 14.93 16.85 60.93
CA LEU A 16 14.68 15.71 61.82
C LEU A 16 15.57 14.51 61.47
N ARG A 17 15.69 14.15 60.18
CA ARG A 17 16.48 13.00 59.75
C ARG A 17 17.97 13.18 60.03
N ARG A 18 18.50 14.39 59.95
CA ARG A 18 19.88 14.72 60.32
C ARG A 18 20.11 14.58 61.82
N ALA A 19 19.20 15.08 62.65
CA ALA A 19 19.28 14.96 64.10
C ALA A 19 19.12 13.51 64.58
N LEU A 20 18.15 12.78 64.02
CA LEU A 20 17.73 11.44 64.45
C LEU A 20 18.34 10.32 63.58
N ARG A 21 19.44 10.60 62.87
CA ARG A 21 20.04 9.68 61.88
C ARG A 21 20.44 8.31 62.44
N ASP A 22 20.73 8.26 63.74
CA ASP A 22 21.22 7.10 64.48
C ASP A 22 20.06 6.30 65.12
N VAL A 23 18.81 6.75 64.95
CA VAL A 23 17.57 6.08 65.39
C VAL A 23 16.99 5.26 64.23
N THR A 24 16.85 3.95 64.42
CA THR A 24 16.34 3.04 63.38
C THR A 24 14.82 2.95 63.33
N GLU A 25 14.17 2.75 64.49
CA GLU A 25 12.71 2.66 64.64
C GLU A 25 12.26 3.63 65.73
N GLY A 26 12.02 4.88 65.35
CA GLY A 26 11.52 5.91 66.27
C GLY A 26 9.99 6.00 66.30
N PHE A 27 9.51 6.90 67.14
CA PHE A 27 8.08 7.19 67.30
C PHE A 27 7.81 8.69 67.19
N TYR A 28 6.78 9.09 66.43
CA TYR A 28 6.41 10.49 66.22
C TYR A 28 4.97 10.82 66.60
N ILE A 29 4.70 12.11 66.77
CA ILE A 29 3.34 12.67 66.87
C ILE A 29 3.24 13.82 65.87
N ASP A 30 2.29 13.74 64.95
CA ASP A 30 2.05 14.71 63.87
C ASP A 30 0.66 15.31 64.12
N VAL A 31 0.59 16.53 64.68
CA VAL A 31 -0.66 17.26 64.93
C VAL A 31 -0.87 18.24 63.79
N GLY A 32 -2.02 18.13 63.11
CA GLY A 32 -2.22 18.74 61.78
C GLY A 32 -1.57 17.88 60.70
N ALA A 33 -1.76 16.56 60.76
CA ALA A 33 -1.07 15.62 59.90
C ALA A 33 -1.47 15.72 58.42
N ASN A 34 -2.67 16.23 58.11
CA ASN A 34 -3.12 16.60 56.78
C ASN A 34 -2.92 15.44 55.77
N SER A 35 -2.46 15.72 54.55
CA SER A 35 -2.24 14.72 53.52
C SER A 35 -1.15 13.70 53.94
N PRO A 36 -1.39 12.39 53.77
CA PRO A 36 -0.35 11.38 54.02
C PRO A 36 0.84 11.42 53.04
N VAL A 37 0.84 12.31 52.03
CA VAL A 37 1.83 12.33 50.93
C VAL A 37 2.26 13.73 50.48
N ILE A 38 1.35 14.70 50.48
CA ILE A 38 1.65 16.08 50.11
C ILE A 38 2.09 16.81 51.39
N ASP A 39 3.24 17.46 51.36
CA ASP A 39 3.82 18.24 52.47
C ASP A 39 4.02 17.46 53.80
N SER A 40 3.94 16.12 53.74
CA SER A 40 3.96 15.23 54.89
C SER A 40 5.36 15.08 55.51
N VAL A 41 5.53 15.61 56.72
CA VAL A 41 6.75 15.44 57.53
C VAL A 41 6.92 13.97 57.98
N SER A 42 5.83 13.28 58.29
CA SER A 42 5.82 11.89 58.76
C SER A 42 6.12 10.83 57.70
N LEU A 43 5.83 11.07 56.40
CA LEU A 43 5.94 10.03 55.36
C LEU A 43 7.34 9.41 55.25
N ALA A 44 8.38 10.23 55.29
CA ALA A 44 9.75 9.75 55.14
C ALA A 44 10.16 8.84 56.32
N PHE A 45 9.70 9.13 57.55
CA PHE A 45 9.92 8.30 58.73
C PHE A 45 9.12 7.00 58.67
N TYR A 46 7.83 7.08 58.29
CA TYR A 46 6.99 5.90 58.10
C TYR A 46 7.63 4.91 57.11
N GLN A 47 8.10 5.38 55.96
CA GLN A 47 8.80 4.54 54.98
C GLN A 47 10.06 3.86 55.54
N LEU A 48 10.75 4.49 56.49
CA LEU A 48 11.93 3.95 57.19
C LEU A 48 11.59 2.94 58.30
N GLY A 49 10.31 2.67 58.56
CA GLY A 49 9.88 1.69 59.57
C GLY A 49 9.32 2.30 60.85
N TRP A 50 9.33 3.62 60.99
CA TRP A 50 8.81 4.32 62.16
C TRP A 50 7.29 4.18 62.25
N ARG A 51 6.77 4.47 63.43
CA ARG A 51 5.33 4.51 63.73
C ARG A 51 5.03 5.84 64.41
N GLY A 52 3.77 6.26 64.42
CA GLY A 52 3.41 7.45 65.19
C GLY A 52 1.93 7.57 65.51
N ILE A 53 1.57 8.75 66.00
CA ILE A 53 0.19 9.22 66.10
C ILE A 53 0.00 10.37 65.12
N ASN A 54 -0.94 10.23 64.19
CA ASN A 54 -1.37 11.32 63.33
C ASN A 54 -2.69 11.84 63.88
N VAL A 55 -2.80 13.15 64.12
CA VAL A 55 -4.05 13.80 64.54
C VAL A 55 -4.51 14.77 63.48
N GLU A 56 -5.71 14.52 62.97
CA GLU A 56 -6.26 15.22 61.81
C GLU A 56 -7.79 15.39 61.95
N PRO A 57 -8.31 16.64 61.97
CA PRO A 57 -9.74 16.91 62.08
C PRO A 57 -10.53 16.75 60.77
N SER A 58 -9.91 16.85 59.59
CA SER A 58 -10.62 16.68 58.32
C SER A 58 -10.93 15.21 58.05
N ILE A 59 -12.21 14.93 57.79
CA ILE A 59 -12.70 13.59 57.47
C ILE A 59 -12.12 13.03 56.16
N GLU A 60 -11.70 13.89 55.23
CA GLU A 60 -11.01 13.44 54.01
C GLU A 60 -9.61 12.91 54.35
N PHE A 61 -8.78 13.77 54.95
CA PHE A 61 -7.38 13.45 55.24
C PHE A 61 -7.22 12.31 56.25
N ILE A 62 -8.04 12.26 57.31
CA ILE A 62 -7.94 11.16 58.29
C ILE A 62 -8.27 9.79 57.68
N ASN A 63 -9.12 9.73 56.65
CA ASN A 63 -9.44 8.48 55.95
C ASN A 63 -8.29 8.08 55.02
N GLN A 64 -7.66 9.03 54.32
CA GLN A 64 -6.44 8.77 53.55
C GLN A 64 -5.27 8.31 54.46
N LEU A 65 -5.11 8.94 55.63
CA LEU A 65 -4.15 8.54 56.66
C LEU A 65 -4.43 7.10 57.13
N ARG A 66 -5.68 6.74 57.49
CA ARG A 66 -6.02 5.37 57.88
C ARG A 66 -5.71 4.31 56.81
N GLU A 67 -5.90 4.63 55.54
CA GLU A 67 -5.59 3.72 54.44
C GLU A 67 -4.07 3.53 54.25
N GLN A 68 -3.29 4.63 54.32
CA GLN A 68 -1.87 4.63 53.97
C GLN A 68 -0.91 4.46 55.17
N ARG A 69 -1.37 4.75 56.38
CA ARG A 69 -0.65 4.72 57.66
C ARG A 69 -1.19 3.63 58.60
N SER A 70 -1.36 2.42 58.09
CA SER A 70 -1.92 1.28 58.85
C SER A 70 -1.11 0.83 60.07
N ARG A 71 0.13 1.31 60.27
CA ARG A 71 0.93 1.09 61.50
C ARG A 71 0.87 2.25 62.51
N ASP A 72 0.25 3.37 62.15
CA ASP A 72 0.09 4.54 63.01
C ASP A 72 -1.28 4.53 63.71
N ILE A 73 -1.35 5.25 64.82
CA ILE A 73 -2.62 5.59 65.47
C ILE A 73 -3.15 6.85 64.77
N ASN A 74 -4.26 6.72 64.04
CA ASN A 74 -4.83 7.82 63.25
C ASN A 74 -6.09 8.35 63.94
N LEU A 75 -5.94 9.49 64.64
CA LEU A 75 -6.97 10.13 65.46
C LEU A 75 -7.77 11.17 64.68
N HIS A 76 -9.09 10.98 64.59
CA HIS A 76 -10.02 11.95 64.01
C HIS A 76 -10.47 12.94 65.09
N ALA A 77 -9.66 13.96 65.32
CA ALA A 77 -9.89 15.00 66.31
C ALA A 77 -9.10 16.26 65.96
N ALA A 78 -9.50 17.40 66.48
CA ALA A 78 -8.62 18.55 66.66
C ALA A 78 -8.06 18.56 68.10
N LEU A 79 -7.08 19.42 68.37
CA LEU A 79 -6.56 19.63 69.73
C LEU A 79 -6.92 21.02 70.26
N SER A 80 -7.06 21.12 71.58
CA SER A 80 -7.15 22.37 72.35
C SER A 80 -6.62 22.17 73.77
N ASP A 81 -6.75 23.21 74.58
CA ASP A 81 -6.54 23.25 76.02
C ASP A 81 -7.53 22.38 76.83
N GLU A 82 -8.78 22.26 76.39
CA GLU A 82 -9.80 21.41 77.02
C GLU A 82 -10.50 20.45 76.03
N PRO A 83 -10.92 19.23 76.44
CA PRO A 83 -11.68 18.32 75.59
C PRO A 83 -13.12 18.82 75.34
N GLY A 84 -13.64 18.56 74.14
CA GLY A 84 -15.01 18.99 73.80
C GLY A 84 -15.44 18.71 72.37
N MET A 85 -16.34 19.55 71.86
CA MET A 85 -16.72 19.64 70.45
C MET A 85 -16.59 21.10 70.05
N LEU A 86 -15.80 21.40 69.02
CA LEU A 86 -15.64 22.74 68.47
C LEU A 86 -16.07 22.78 67.00
N LYS A 87 -16.44 23.98 66.55
CA LYS A 87 -16.69 24.28 65.14
C LYS A 87 -15.34 24.27 64.42
N PHE A 88 -15.29 23.56 63.30
CA PHE A 88 -14.11 23.42 62.45
C PHE A 88 -14.41 24.01 61.07
N PHE A 89 -13.45 24.76 60.54
CA PHE A 89 -13.53 25.41 59.24
C PHE A 89 -12.59 24.68 58.29
N ASP A 90 -13.15 23.72 57.54
CA ASP A 90 -12.40 22.89 56.60
C ASP A 90 -12.27 23.63 55.26
N PHE A 91 -11.04 23.81 54.77
CA PHE A 91 -10.74 24.38 53.45
C PHE A 91 -10.11 23.29 52.57
N PRO A 92 -10.95 22.47 51.87
CA PRO A 92 -10.50 21.22 51.29
C PRO A 92 -9.34 21.39 50.32
N GLN A 93 -8.36 20.48 50.41
CA GLN A 93 -7.17 20.43 49.53
C GLN A 93 -6.21 21.64 49.64
N THR A 94 -6.41 22.56 50.59
CA THR A 94 -5.51 23.71 50.80
C THR A 94 -4.51 23.50 51.94
N GLY A 95 -4.94 22.80 53.00
CA GLY A 95 -4.21 22.69 54.26
C GLY A 95 -4.58 23.76 55.30
N LEU A 96 -5.21 24.86 54.87
CA LEU A 96 -5.56 26.04 55.67
C LEU A 96 -6.75 25.84 56.62
N SER A 97 -7.00 24.60 57.07
CA SER A 97 -8.19 24.23 57.85
C SER A 97 -7.95 24.50 59.34
N THR A 98 -8.84 25.29 59.96
CA THR A 98 -8.60 25.86 61.31
C THR A 98 -9.79 25.71 62.27
N LEU A 99 -9.52 25.82 63.57
CA LEU A 99 -10.52 26.01 64.64
C LEU A 99 -10.81 27.50 64.93
N VAL A 100 -9.97 28.43 64.44
CA VAL A 100 -10.05 29.86 64.77
C VAL A 100 -10.97 30.57 63.78
N GLU A 101 -12.08 31.13 64.26
CA GLU A 101 -13.08 31.76 63.40
C GLU A 101 -12.52 32.99 62.67
N GLU A 102 -11.65 33.77 63.31
CA GLU A 102 -10.96 34.92 62.71
C GLU A 102 -10.11 34.50 61.49
N VAL A 103 -9.34 33.41 61.61
CA VAL A 103 -8.51 32.85 60.54
C VAL A 103 -9.37 32.33 59.38
N ALA A 104 -10.47 31.63 59.70
CA ALA A 104 -11.42 31.19 58.70
C ALA A 104 -12.07 32.36 57.92
N GLN A 105 -12.38 33.49 58.57
CA GLN A 105 -12.89 34.68 57.88
C GLN A 105 -11.85 35.32 56.95
N GLN A 106 -10.54 35.24 57.28
CA GLN A 106 -9.45 35.72 56.41
C GLN A 106 -9.31 34.86 55.14
N HIS A 107 -9.36 33.53 55.28
CA HIS A 107 -9.32 32.63 54.12
C HIS A 107 -10.56 32.77 53.23
N LEU A 108 -11.75 32.96 53.82
CA LEU A 108 -12.97 33.33 53.09
C LEU A 108 -12.82 34.64 52.31
N ALA A 109 -12.23 35.68 52.92
CA ALA A 109 -11.96 36.96 52.25
C ALA A 109 -10.94 36.81 51.10
N SER A 110 -10.03 35.84 51.21
CA SER A 110 -9.07 35.46 50.17
C SER A 110 -9.69 34.62 49.02
N GLY A 111 -10.96 34.25 49.14
CA GLY A 111 -11.73 33.56 48.09
C GLY A 111 -11.68 32.03 48.14
N PHE A 112 -11.22 31.43 49.25
CA PHE A 112 -11.30 29.98 49.46
C PHE A 112 -12.72 29.54 49.83
N GLU A 113 -13.12 28.34 49.39
CA GLU A 113 -14.40 27.73 49.77
C GLU A 113 -14.26 27.01 51.13
N VAL A 114 -15.12 27.36 52.09
CA VAL A 114 -15.15 26.72 53.41
C VAL A 114 -16.26 25.67 53.50
N LYS A 115 -15.99 24.58 54.21
CA LYS A 115 -16.98 23.65 54.75
C LYS A 115 -16.92 23.71 56.28
N GLU A 116 -17.99 24.20 56.89
CA GLU A 116 -18.14 24.15 58.35
C GLU A 116 -18.53 22.73 58.80
N ASP A 117 -17.88 22.22 59.84
CA ASP A 117 -18.21 20.95 60.49
C ASP A 117 -18.05 21.06 62.02
N TRP A 118 -18.44 20.02 62.76
CA TRP A 118 -18.21 19.92 64.21
C TRP A 118 -17.32 18.72 64.52
N VAL A 119 -16.12 18.99 65.05
CA VAL A 119 -15.11 17.96 65.32
C VAL A 119 -14.95 17.73 66.82
N SER A 120 -14.60 16.48 67.18
CA SER A 120 -14.20 16.15 68.54
C SER A 120 -12.85 16.80 68.84
N VAL A 121 -12.72 17.36 70.04
CA VAL A 121 -11.51 18.01 70.53
C VAL A 121 -10.97 17.26 71.73
N VAL A 122 -9.66 17.03 71.74
CA VAL A 122 -8.91 16.38 72.82
C VAL A 122 -7.71 17.22 73.21
N THR A 123 -7.08 16.93 74.34
CA THR A 123 -5.85 17.62 74.75
C THR A 123 -4.60 16.90 74.28
N LEU A 124 -3.45 17.58 74.26
CA LEU A 124 -2.16 16.92 74.03
C LEU A 124 -1.85 15.88 75.12
N ASP A 125 -2.32 16.08 76.35
CA ASP A 125 -2.26 15.07 77.41
C ASP A 125 -3.01 13.78 77.03
N ASP A 126 -4.19 13.87 76.39
CA ASP A 126 -4.97 12.72 75.92
C ASP A 126 -4.30 11.98 74.74
N VAL A 127 -3.55 12.71 73.90
CA VAL A 127 -2.72 12.11 72.84
C VAL A 127 -1.51 11.39 73.45
N PHE A 128 -0.82 12.00 74.42
CA PHE A 128 0.28 11.34 75.13
C PHE A 128 -0.15 10.09 75.89
N ALA A 129 -1.37 10.05 76.44
CA ALA A 129 -1.92 8.87 77.10
C ALA A 129 -2.10 7.66 76.17
N GLN A 130 -2.06 7.86 74.84
CA GLN A 130 -2.17 6.80 73.83
C GLN A 130 -0.82 6.34 73.26
N VAL A 131 0.30 6.95 73.68
CA VAL A 131 1.65 6.58 73.22
C VAL A 131 2.02 5.19 73.75
N PRO A 132 2.28 4.19 72.89
CA PRO A 132 2.51 2.80 73.30
C PRO A 132 4.02 2.49 73.51
N VAL A 133 4.85 3.52 73.71
CA VAL A 133 6.32 3.43 73.78
C VAL A 133 6.88 4.38 74.84
N ASP A 134 8.09 4.10 75.32
CA ASP A 134 8.76 4.93 76.33
C ASP A 134 9.27 6.28 75.78
N GLU A 135 9.60 6.35 74.48
CA GLU A 135 10.27 7.52 73.88
C GLU A 135 9.57 8.03 72.61
N VAL A 136 9.05 9.25 72.68
CA VAL A 136 8.63 10.04 71.51
C VAL A 136 9.84 10.83 71.02
N HIS A 137 10.16 10.71 69.73
CA HIS A 137 11.37 11.26 69.15
C HIS A 137 11.13 12.66 68.58
N TRP A 138 9.96 12.89 67.97
CA TRP A 138 9.53 14.23 67.61
C TRP A 138 8.00 14.43 67.72
N LEU A 139 7.61 15.68 67.97
CA LEU A 139 6.25 16.18 67.92
C LEU A 139 6.22 17.37 66.95
N LYS A 140 5.29 17.38 65.99
CA LYS A 140 4.94 18.56 65.18
C LYS A 140 3.58 19.09 65.64
N VAL A 141 3.48 20.41 65.74
CA VAL A 141 2.23 21.16 65.97
C VAL A 141 2.12 22.24 64.91
N ASP A 142 1.09 22.12 64.09
CA ASP A 142 0.76 22.97 62.95
C ASP A 142 -0.77 22.88 62.84
N VAL A 143 -1.47 23.93 63.26
CA VAL A 143 -2.93 23.89 63.46
C VAL A 143 -3.57 25.23 63.06
N GLU A 144 -2.93 25.95 62.14
CA GLU A 144 -3.40 27.17 61.50
C GLU A 144 -3.95 28.20 62.52
N GLY A 145 -3.09 28.56 63.50
CA GLY A 145 -3.32 29.63 64.46
C GLY A 145 -3.81 29.18 65.86
N ALA A 146 -3.93 27.87 66.10
CA ALA A 146 -4.37 27.31 67.40
C ALA A 146 -3.20 26.74 68.24
N GLU A 147 -1.93 27.02 67.88
CA GLU A 147 -0.74 26.36 68.44
C GLU A 147 -0.65 26.59 69.96
N LYS A 148 -1.05 27.78 70.42
CA LYS A 148 -1.05 28.13 71.84
C LYS A 148 -2.01 27.25 72.65
N GLN A 149 -3.26 27.12 72.20
CA GLN A 149 -4.30 26.32 72.85
C GLN A 149 -3.88 24.85 72.91
N VAL A 150 -3.36 24.35 71.78
CA VAL A 150 -2.81 22.98 71.66
C VAL A 150 -1.66 22.75 72.67
N LEU A 151 -0.74 23.71 72.81
CA LEU A 151 0.37 23.62 73.77
C LEU A 151 -0.03 23.83 75.24
N ASP A 152 -1.07 24.62 75.52
CA ASP A 152 -1.66 24.76 76.87
C ASP A 152 -2.34 23.46 77.32
N GLY A 153 -2.93 22.69 76.38
CA GLY A 153 -3.48 21.35 76.59
C GLY A 153 -2.45 20.27 76.94
N TRP A 154 -1.14 20.59 76.89
CA TRP A 154 -0.07 19.75 77.42
C TRP A 154 0.18 20.06 78.90
N SER A 155 -0.80 19.85 79.75
CA SER A 155 -0.81 20.35 81.14
C SER A 155 -0.21 19.38 82.18
N LYS A 156 -0.49 18.07 82.06
CA LYS A 156 -0.26 17.03 83.08
C LYS A 156 0.71 15.94 82.63
N SER A 157 0.90 15.75 81.32
CA SER A 157 1.75 14.70 80.79
C SER A 157 3.22 14.96 81.09
N GLU A 158 3.92 13.95 81.59
CA GLU A 158 5.38 13.96 81.77
C GLU A 158 6.15 13.43 80.54
N VAL A 159 5.43 13.00 79.50
CA VAL A 159 6.06 12.65 78.20
C VAL A 159 6.74 13.90 77.64
N ARG A 160 7.98 13.77 77.18
CA ARG A 160 8.77 14.84 76.57
C ARG A 160 9.38 14.34 75.26
N PRO A 161 8.75 14.64 74.10
CA PRO A 161 9.36 14.40 72.80
C PRO A 161 10.80 14.95 72.73
N TRP A 162 11.74 14.22 72.11
CA TRP A 162 13.13 14.71 72.08
C TRP A 162 13.26 16.05 71.33
N ILE A 163 12.50 16.20 70.24
CA ILE A 163 12.38 17.42 69.43
C ILE A 163 10.91 17.83 69.37
N VAL A 164 10.64 19.13 69.46
CA VAL A 164 9.31 19.73 69.22
C VAL A 164 9.45 20.73 68.08
N ILE A 165 8.56 20.63 67.10
CA ILE A 165 8.41 21.53 65.96
C ILE A 165 7.05 22.21 66.14
N VAL A 166 7.03 23.54 66.07
CA VAL A 166 5.79 24.31 66.09
C VAL A 166 5.85 25.34 64.98
N GLU A 167 4.78 25.49 64.21
CA GLU A 167 4.67 26.62 63.29
C GLU A 167 4.76 27.94 64.08
N GLY A 168 5.65 28.84 63.64
CA GLY A 168 6.04 30.03 64.39
C GLY A 168 5.72 31.34 63.71
N VAL A 169 4.85 31.30 62.70
CA VAL A 169 4.41 32.46 61.90
C VAL A 169 2.89 32.60 61.91
N ASP A 170 2.41 33.80 61.60
CA ASP A 170 1.02 34.12 61.26
C ASP A 170 0.74 33.68 59.80
N PRO A 171 -0.32 32.89 59.52
CA PRO A 171 -0.59 32.34 58.18
C PRO A 171 -0.79 33.35 57.04
N GLU A 172 -1.17 34.61 57.34
CA GLU A 172 -1.40 35.64 56.32
C GLU A 172 -0.25 36.64 56.24
N GLN A 173 0.30 37.05 57.38
CA GLN A 173 1.33 38.09 57.49
C GLN A 173 2.77 37.54 57.43
N HIS A 174 2.93 36.23 57.65
CA HIS A 174 4.22 35.58 57.91
C HIS A 174 5.03 36.24 59.05
N ALA A 175 4.33 36.89 59.98
CA ALA A 175 4.91 37.57 61.14
C ALA A 175 5.14 36.56 62.29
N PRO A 176 6.20 36.65 63.10
CA PRO A 176 6.46 35.63 64.12
C PRO A 176 5.39 35.58 65.23
N SER A 177 4.67 34.46 65.35
CA SER A 177 3.58 34.22 66.32
C SER A 177 4.06 33.63 67.66
N HIS A 178 5.26 33.03 67.69
CA HIS A 178 5.79 32.24 68.81
C HIS A 178 5.83 32.91 70.19
N ALA A 179 5.77 34.25 70.28
CA ALA A 179 5.77 34.97 71.55
C ALA A 179 4.61 34.57 72.49
N GLU A 180 3.51 34.07 71.91
CA GLU A 180 2.31 33.69 72.67
C GLU A 180 2.41 32.33 73.38
N TRP A 181 3.26 31.43 72.89
CA TRP A 181 3.34 30.04 73.36
C TRP A 181 4.75 29.55 73.73
N GLU A 182 5.83 30.19 73.26
CA GLU A 182 7.21 29.73 73.48
C GLU A 182 7.55 29.58 74.97
N SER A 183 7.08 30.51 75.81
CA SER A 183 7.31 30.47 77.27
C SER A 183 6.82 29.17 77.92
N GLY A 184 5.73 28.57 77.41
CA GLY A 184 5.20 27.30 77.87
C GLY A 184 6.10 26.11 77.54
N LEU A 185 6.73 26.10 76.35
CA LEU A 185 7.72 25.09 75.99
C LEU A 185 9.02 25.25 76.79
N LEU A 186 9.52 26.47 76.93
CA LEU A 186 10.74 26.73 77.73
C LEU A 186 10.56 26.26 79.18
N ALA A 187 9.40 26.52 79.78
CA ALA A 187 9.05 26.05 81.12
C ALA A 187 8.97 24.51 81.25
N LYS A 188 8.73 23.77 80.15
CA LYS A 188 8.72 22.30 80.11
C LYS A 188 10.12 21.66 79.95
N GLY A 189 11.18 22.47 79.91
CA GLY A 189 12.56 22.00 79.73
C GLY A 189 12.91 21.78 78.25
N TYR A 190 12.51 22.71 77.38
CA TYR A 190 12.92 22.77 75.99
C TYR A 190 13.83 23.96 75.72
N ARG A 191 14.71 23.82 74.72
CA ARG A 191 15.59 24.88 74.23
C ARG A 191 15.35 25.11 72.75
N PHE A 192 15.10 26.36 72.37
CA PHE A 192 15.07 26.78 70.97
C PHE A 192 16.43 26.52 70.30
N VAL A 193 16.42 25.89 69.12
CA VAL A 193 17.66 25.56 68.39
C VAL A 193 17.69 26.07 66.95
N TYR A 194 16.55 26.20 66.27
CA TYR A 194 16.49 26.59 64.85
C TYR A 194 15.13 27.14 64.43
N PHE A 195 15.12 28.00 63.43
CA PHE A 195 13.93 28.56 62.77
C PHE A 195 14.18 28.53 61.27
N ASP A 196 13.28 27.90 60.51
CA ASP A 196 13.42 27.67 59.06
C ASP A 196 12.72 28.72 58.19
N ALA A 197 12.30 29.83 58.81
CA ALA A 197 11.40 30.88 58.32
C ALA A 197 9.89 30.57 58.38
N LEU A 198 9.49 29.35 58.78
CA LEU A 198 8.10 28.94 59.02
C LEU A 198 7.97 28.30 60.43
N ASN A 199 8.64 27.17 60.64
CA ASN A 199 8.66 26.38 61.87
C ASN A 199 9.81 26.78 62.80
N ARG A 200 9.55 26.67 64.11
CA ARG A 200 10.56 26.74 65.18
C ARG A 200 10.80 25.37 65.76
N PHE A 201 12.08 25.01 65.89
CA PHE A 201 12.56 23.75 66.41
C PHE A 201 13.10 23.92 67.81
N TYR A 202 12.68 23.04 68.70
CA TYR A 202 13.08 22.98 70.10
C TYR A 202 13.59 21.59 70.45
N VAL A 203 14.66 21.50 71.23
CA VAL A 203 15.24 20.24 71.72
C VAL A 203 15.03 20.14 73.22
N SER A 204 14.60 18.98 73.72
CA SER A 204 14.46 18.72 75.16
C SER A 204 15.83 18.81 75.86
N GLU A 205 15.88 19.38 77.06
CA GLU A 205 17.13 19.48 77.82
C GLU A 205 17.76 18.12 78.16
N LYS A 206 16.99 17.03 78.11
CA LYS A 206 17.48 15.65 78.23
C LYS A 206 18.29 15.19 77.01
N HIS A 207 18.09 15.79 75.84
CA HIS A 207 18.66 15.39 74.54
C HIS A 207 19.46 16.52 73.85
N LEU A 208 20.05 17.46 74.61
CA LEU A 208 20.78 18.62 74.06
C LEU A 208 21.91 18.28 73.07
N HIS A 209 22.43 17.04 73.07
CA HIS A 209 23.40 16.57 72.07
C HIS A 209 22.84 16.60 70.62
N LEU A 210 21.51 16.62 70.46
CA LEU A 210 20.85 16.78 69.17
C LEU A 210 20.90 18.23 68.65
N ALA A 211 21.13 19.23 69.51
CA ALA A 211 21.10 20.65 69.12
C ALA A 211 22.15 21.01 68.05
N ASP A 212 23.32 20.37 68.06
CA ASP A 212 24.37 20.58 67.06
C ASP A 212 23.90 20.25 65.64
N ALA A 213 22.96 19.32 65.49
CA ALA A 213 22.36 18.94 64.22
C ALA A 213 21.57 20.10 63.58
N PHE A 214 21.13 21.09 64.37
CA PHE A 214 20.32 22.23 63.93
C PHE A 214 21.15 23.49 63.64
N SER A 215 22.48 23.43 63.77
CA SER A 215 23.40 24.55 63.53
C SER A 215 23.48 25.05 62.08
N LEU A 216 22.93 24.28 61.12
CA LEU A 216 22.92 24.58 59.69
C LEU A 216 21.54 24.31 59.09
N SER A 217 21.12 25.12 58.12
CA SER A 217 19.94 24.82 57.30
C SER A 217 20.14 23.56 56.43
N PRO A 218 19.06 22.96 55.88
CA PRO A 218 19.14 21.85 54.92
C PRO A 218 20.09 22.17 53.76
N ASN A 219 21.01 21.25 53.45
CA ASN A 219 22.09 21.52 52.50
C ASN A 219 22.58 20.25 51.78
N LEU A 220 23.56 20.41 50.88
CA LEU A 220 24.11 19.35 50.04
C LEU A 220 24.61 18.12 50.83
N PHE A 221 25.09 18.29 52.07
CA PHE A 221 25.61 17.21 52.89
C PHE A 221 24.51 16.30 53.48
N ASP A 222 23.26 16.74 53.50
CA ASP A 222 22.10 15.94 53.93
C ASP A 222 21.71 14.85 52.90
N ARG A 223 22.13 15.01 51.63
CA ARG A 223 22.00 13.99 50.56
C ARG A 223 20.58 13.44 50.38
N PHE A 224 19.57 14.30 50.49
CA PHE A 224 18.18 13.95 50.21
C PHE A 224 17.81 14.17 48.74
N ALA A 225 16.70 13.56 48.32
CA ALA A 225 16.01 13.80 47.06
C ALA A 225 14.62 14.39 47.35
N LEU A 226 14.06 15.09 46.37
CA LEU A 226 12.71 15.65 46.44
C LEU A 226 11.68 14.61 45.99
N SER A 227 10.56 14.47 46.69
CA SER A 227 9.45 13.59 46.28
C SER A 227 8.78 14.01 44.97
N GLY A 228 8.76 15.32 44.69
CA GLY A 228 7.95 15.93 43.64
C GLY A 228 6.45 16.04 43.99
N THR A 229 6.06 15.72 45.23
CA THR A 229 4.67 15.82 45.74
C THR A 229 4.43 17.03 46.64
N ALA A 230 5.47 17.54 47.32
CA ALA A 230 5.36 18.74 48.16
C ALA A 230 4.96 19.97 47.32
N THR A 231 4.19 20.89 47.89
CA THR A 231 3.68 22.09 47.22
C THR A 231 4.74 23.19 47.04
N SER A 232 5.85 23.11 47.77
CA SER A 232 6.95 24.09 47.74
C SER A 232 7.35 24.54 46.33
N MET A 233 7.77 25.80 46.18
CA MET A 233 8.19 26.31 44.86
C MET A 233 9.39 25.55 44.26
N PHE A 234 10.24 24.95 45.10
CA PHE A 234 11.36 24.12 44.69
C PHE A 234 10.91 22.82 44.00
N THR A 235 9.86 22.19 44.52
CA THR A 235 9.30 20.93 44.00
C THR A 235 8.31 21.17 42.86
N SER A 236 7.40 22.13 43.02
CA SER A 236 6.30 22.38 42.08
C SER A 236 6.79 22.74 40.66
N SER A 237 7.82 23.57 40.53
CA SER A 237 8.39 23.93 39.21
C SER A 237 9.08 22.73 38.54
N LEU A 238 9.86 21.95 39.29
CA LEU A 238 10.55 20.77 38.76
C LEU A 238 9.54 19.68 38.35
N ALA A 239 8.50 19.47 39.16
CA ALA A 239 7.42 18.53 38.87
C ALA A 239 6.61 18.97 37.63
N GLN A 240 6.37 20.28 37.45
CA GLN A 240 5.73 20.81 36.24
C GLN A 240 6.59 20.55 34.99
N GLN A 241 7.90 20.84 35.03
CA GLN A 241 8.82 20.58 33.92
C GLN A 241 8.89 19.08 33.58
N ALA A 242 8.94 18.21 34.59
CA ALA A 242 8.92 16.76 34.40
C ALA A 242 7.60 16.27 33.77
N ARG A 243 6.44 16.77 34.23
CA ARG A 243 5.13 16.48 33.63
C ARG A 243 5.04 16.95 32.19
N GLN A 244 5.54 18.15 31.88
CA GLN A 244 5.57 18.67 30.52
C GLN A 244 6.45 17.81 29.61
N ALA A 245 7.69 17.52 30.00
CA ALA A 245 8.60 16.69 29.21
C ALA A 245 8.05 15.27 29.00
N HIS A 246 7.35 14.71 29.99
CA HIS A 246 6.66 13.43 29.85
C HIS A 246 5.50 13.49 28.85
N ALA A 247 4.67 14.55 28.90
CA ALA A 247 3.58 14.75 27.95
C ALA A 247 4.09 14.94 26.51
N GLU A 248 5.18 15.71 26.34
CA GLU A 248 5.86 15.89 25.04
C GLU A 248 6.43 14.56 24.51
N ALA A 249 7.05 13.74 25.38
CA ALA A 249 7.54 12.42 25.01
C ALA A 249 6.40 11.48 24.58
N LEU A 250 5.28 11.45 25.30
CA LEU A 250 4.10 10.66 24.92
C LEU A 250 3.51 11.13 23.58
N ALA A 251 3.42 12.44 23.35
CA ALA A 251 2.95 13.00 22.08
C ALA A 251 3.89 12.62 20.91
N ALA A 252 5.21 12.66 21.12
CA ALA A 252 6.20 12.26 20.13
C ALA A 252 6.15 10.75 19.82
N ILE A 253 5.89 9.90 20.82
CA ILE A 253 5.68 8.45 20.63
C ILE A 253 4.43 8.18 19.79
N GLU A 254 3.32 8.86 20.07
CA GLU A 254 2.05 8.71 19.34
C GLU A 254 2.15 9.23 17.90
N ASP A 255 2.77 10.38 17.67
CA ASP A 255 3.06 10.87 16.32
C ASP A 255 4.00 9.92 15.55
N GLY A 256 5.03 9.39 16.22
CA GLY A 256 5.90 8.36 15.68
C GLY A 256 5.21 7.01 15.43
N ARG A 257 4.07 6.74 16.08
CA ARG A 257 3.19 5.59 15.79
C ARG A 257 2.39 5.84 14.51
N ARG A 258 1.71 6.99 14.41
CA ARG A 258 0.93 7.39 13.22
C ARG A 258 1.79 7.45 11.95
N ARG A 259 3.01 8.00 12.03
CA ARG A 259 3.95 8.03 10.90
C ARG A 259 4.38 6.64 10.45
N ARG A 260 4.45 5.65 11.36
CA ARG A 260 4.70 4.24 10.99
C ARG A 260 3.49 3.62 10.30
N GLU A 261 2.28 3.78 10.85
CA GLU A 261 1.04 3.28 10.24
C GLU A 261 0.82 3.85 8.83
N GLN A 262 1.07 5.16 8.63
CA GLN A 262 1.01 5.79 7.30
C GLN A 262 2.04 5.21 6.32
N HIS A 263 3.25 4.91 6.79
CA HIS A 263 4.30 4.34 5.95
C HIS A 263 4.00 2.87 5.61
N GLU A 264 3.50 2.08 6.56
CA GLU A 264 3.05 0.71 6.34
C GLU A 264 1.92 0.66 5.30
N HIS A 265 0.91 1.53 5.43
CA HIS A 265 -0.17 1.62 4.44
C HIS A 265 0.34 2.02 3.04
N LEU A 266 1.28 2.96 2.94
CA LEU A 266 1.91 3.33 1.67
C LEU A 266 2.71 2.17 1.05
N LEU A 267 3.40 1.39 1.87
CA LEU A 267 4.14 0.19 1.43
C LEU A 267 3.18 -0.91 0.93
N GLU A 268 2.03 -1.10 1.58
CA GLU A 268 0.96 -1.99 1.13
C GLU A 268 0.38 -1.54 -0.22
N GLU A 269 0.03 -0.25 -0.38
CA GLU A 269 -0.43 0.29 -1.66
C GLU A 269 0.60 0.06 -2.79
N LEU A 270 1.87 0.35 -2.52
CA LEU A 270 2.94 0.16 -3.50
C LEU A 270 3.12 -1.33 -3.85
N ALA A 271 3.06 -2.23 -2.87
CA ALA A 271 3.14 -3.67 -3.11
C ALA A 271 1.98 -4.18 -3.99
N GLN A 272 0.75 -3.72 -3.74
CA GLN A 272 -0.42 -4.05 -4.57
C GLN A 272 -0.27 -3.52 -6.00
N ARG A 273 0.20 -2.28 -6.18
CA ARG A 273 0.48 -1.70 -7.50
C ARG A 273 1.53 -2.53 -8.26
N TYR A 274 2.67 -2.81 -7.64
CA TYR A 274 3.71 -3.65 -8.25
C TYR A 274 3.21 -5.07 -8.61
N GLN A 275 2.38 -5.68 -7.77
CA GLN A 275 1.80 -6.99 -8.07
C GLN A 275 0.89 -6.93 -9.30
N SER A 276 -0.05 -5.99 -9.34
CA SER A 276 -0.98 -5.83 -10.48
C SER A 276 -0.27 -5.50 -11.80
N GLU A 277 0.77 -4.65 -11.78
CA GLU A 277 1.59 -4.36 -12.97
C GLU A 277 2.34 -5.62 -13.44
N ARG A 278 2.91 -6.40 -12.52
CA ARG A 278 3.58 -7.67 -12.83
C ARG A 278 2.62 -8.68 -13.46
N GLU A 279 1.41 -8.81 -12.94
CA GLU A 279 0.37 -9.70 -13.46
C GLU A 279 -0.11 -9.26 -14.85
N ALA A 280 -0.26 -7.95 -15.10
CA ALA A 280 -0.58 -7.41 -16.41
C ALA A 280 0.54 -7.65 -17.45
N LEU A 281 1.80 -7.43 -17.06
CA LEU A 281 2.97 -7.71 -17.90
C LEU A 281 3.10 -9.21 -18.22
N GLN A 282 2.91 -10.09 -17.23
CA GLN A 282 2.92 -11.53 -17.42
C GLN A 282 1.80 -11.99 -18.36
N SER A 283 0.59 -11.43 -18.21
CA SER A 283 -0.55 -11.72 -19.09
C SER A 283 -0.28 -11.29 -20.54
N ARG A 284 0.31 -10.09 -20.74
CA ARG A 284 0.72 -9.61 -22.05
C ARG A 284 1.81 -10.49 -22.68
N LEU A 285 2.81 -10.91 -21.90
CA LEU A 285 3.86 -11.82 -22.37
C LEU A 285 3.30 -13.17 -22.81
N ILE A 286 2.36 -13.74 -22.06
CA ILE A 286 1.68 -15.00 -22.42
C ILE A 286 0.90 -14.84 -23.73
N ALA A 287 0.18 -13.73 -23.91
CA ALA A 287 -0.56 -13.45 -25.15
C ALA A 287 0.38 -13.36 -26.37
N THR A 288 1.47 -12.58 -26.28
CA THR A 288 2.46 -12.44 -27.36
C THR A 288 3.18 -13.77 -27.66
N LEU A 289 3.48 -14.59 -26.65
CA LEU A 289 4.04 -15.92 -26.87
C LEU A 289 3.05 -16.88 -27.56
N SER A 290 1.75 -16.74 -27.29
CA SER A 290 0.70 -17.49 -27.98
C SER A 290 0.56 -17.09 -29.44
N GLU A 291 0.57 -15.78 -29.72
CA GLU A 291 0.55 -15.23 -31.09
C GLU A 291 1.77 -15.70 -31.89
N TYR A 292 2.97 -15.60 -31.32
CA TYR A 292 4.20 -16.07 -31.96
C TYR A 292 4.18 -17.59 -32.25
N ARG A 293 3.61 -18.40 -31.33
CA ARG A 293 3.39 -19.84 -31.58
C ARG A 293 2.44 -20.09 -32.75
N GLY A 294 1.37 -19.30 -32.87
CA GLY A 294 0.45 -19.37 -34.01
C GLY A 294 1.16 -19.08 -35.34
N ILE A 295 1.93 -17.98 -35.41
CA ILE A 295 2.72 -17.62 -36.59
C ILE A 295 3.73 -18.72 -36.98
N VAL A 296 4.38 -19.34 -36.00
CA VAL A 296 5.29 -20.48 -36.25
C VAL A 296 4.53 -21.70 -36.80
N GLN A 297 3.36 -22.03 -36.25
CA GLN A 297 2.52 -23.12 -36.77
C GLN A 297 2.03 -22.88 -38.20
N GLU A 298 1.60 -21.65 -38.52
CA GLU A 298 1.21 -21.26 -39.88
C GLU A 298 2.38 -21.36 -40.86
N ARG A 299 3.56 -20.86 -40.46
CA ARG A 299 4.80 -20.98 -41.24
C ARG A 299 5.14 -22.45 -41.52
N ASP A 300 5.06 -23.30 -40.51
CA ASP A 300 5.43 -24.71 -40.63
C ASP A 300 4.41 -25.49 -41.48
N ALA A 301 3.11 -25.15 -41.40
CA ALA A 301 2.07 -25.67 -42.28
C ALA A 301 2.24 -25.21 -43.75
N ALA A 302 2.61 -23.94 -43.95
CA ALA A 302 2.93 -23.39 -45.27
C ALA A 302 4.17 -24.07 -45.87
N ALA A 303 5.22 -24.28 -45.07
CA ALA A 303 6.43 -24.99 -45.48
C ALA A 303 6.12 -26.46 -45.88
N ALA A 304 5.30 -27.16 -45.09
CA ALA A 304 4.86 -28.52 -45.43
C ALA A 304 4.02 -28.57 -46.72
N THR A 305 3.22 -27.53 -47.00
CA THR A 305 2.43 -27.42 -48.23
C THR A 305 3.31 -27.09 -49.45
N LEU A 306 4.30 -26.23 -49.26
CA LEU A 306 5.31 -25.92 -50.28
C LEU A 306 6.15 -27.16 -50.62
N GLN A 307 6.50 -27.98 -49.62
CA GLN A 307 7.22 -29.23 -49.87
C GLN A 307 6.37 -30.20 -50.71
N ARG A 308 5.10 -30.43 -50.35
CA ARG A 308 4.20 -31.31 -51.14
C ARG A 308 4.06 -30.84 -52.59
N THR A 309 3.82 -29.55 -52.80
CA THR A 309 3.69 -29.00 -54.16
C THR A 309 5.02 -29.04 -54.94
N SER A 310 6.16 -28.93 -54.26
CA SER A 310 7.48 -29.19 -54.86
C SER A 310 7.63 -30.66 -55.30
N ASP A 311 7.25 -31.61 -54.45
CA ASP A 311 7.32 -33.05 -54.73
C ASP A 311 6.38 -33.43 -55.89
N GLU A 312 5.15 -32.90 -55.90
CA GLU A 312 4.18 -33.03 -57.00
C GLU A 312 4.72 -32.46 -58.31
N LEU A 313 5.37 -31.29 -58.30
CA LEU A 313 6.00 -30.70 -59.47
C LEU A 313 7.19 -31.53 -60.00
N VAL A 314 7.94 -32.21 -59.12
CA VAL A 314 8.99 -33.14 -59.53
C VAL A 314 8.39 -34.36 -60.25
N VAL A 315 7.28 -34.92 -59.74
CA VAL A 315 6.55 -36.01 -60.41
C VAL A 315 5.98 -35.57 -61.74
N ALA A 316 5.24 -34.46 -61.79
CA ALA A 316 4.65 -33.93 -63.02
C ALA A 316 5.72 -33.60 -64.08
N ARG A 317 6.88 -33.05 -63.67
CA ARG A 317 8.01 -32.79 -64.57
C ARG A 317 8.61 -34.08 -65.14
N ARG A 318 8.65 -35.16 -64.36
CA ARG A 318 9.08 -36.48 -64.82
C ARG A 318 8.09 -37.04 -65.84
N GLU A 319 6.80 -37.08 -65.53
CA GLU A 319 5.75 -37.52 -66.46
C GLU A 319 5.81 -36.73 -67.78
N LEU A 320 5.98 -35.41 -67.71
CA LEU A 320 6.07 -34.56 -68.89
C LEU A 320 7.33 -34.84 -69.74
N SER A 321 8.43 -35.30 -69.11
CA SER A 321 9.63 -35.77 -69.82
C SER A 321 9.44 -37.14 -70.46
N GLU A 322 8.71 -38.05 -69.81
CA GLU A 322 8.34 -39.36 -70.36
C GLU A 322 7.38 -39.18 -71.56
N PHE A 323 6.37 -38.30 -71.46
CA PHE A 323 5.52 -37.91 -72.59
C PHE A 323 6.29 -37.23 -73.73
N ALA A 324 7.31 -36.42 -73.41
CA ALA A 324 8.14 -35.78 -74.44
C ALA A 324 8.94 -36.82 -75.25
N ALA A 325 9.51 -37.85 -74.58
CA ALA A 325 10.20 -38.96 -75.22
C ALA A 325 9.25 -39.78 -76.11
N VAL A 326 8.07 -40.18 -75.60
CA VAL A 326 7.06 -40.91 -76.40
C VAL A 326 6.62 -40.12 -77.64
N ARG A 327 6.51 -38.78 -77.53
CA ARG A 327 6.20 -37.92 -78.67
C ARG A 327 7.33 -37.87 -79.70
N GLU A 328 8.59 -37.95 -79.26
CA GLU A 328 9.77 -37.96 -80.14
C GLU A 328 9.90 -39.30 -80.88
N ASP A 329 9.70 -40.43 -80.19
CA ASP A 329 9.61 -41.77 -80.79
C ASP A 329 8.50 -41.84 -81.85
N LEU A 330 7.29 -41.36 -81.52
CA LEU A 330 6.17 -41.33 -82.46
C LEU A 330 6.44 -40.43 -83.68
N ALA A 331 7.13 -39.30 -83.48
CA ALA A 331 7.55 -38.44 -84.58
C ALA A 331 8.59 -39.14 -85.49
N HIS A 332 9.49 -39.95 -84.91
CA HIS A 332 10.44 -40.77 -85.65
C HIS A 332 9.74 -41.85 -86.47
N GLU A 333 8.81 -42.61 -85.88
CA GLU A 333 8.00 -43.61 -86.62
C GLU A 333 7.22 -42.98 -87.78
N LEU A 334 6.62 -41.79 -87.56
CA LEU A 334 5.88 -41.08 -88.61
C LEU A 334 6.80 -40.65 -89.76
N ALA A 335 8.05 -40.26 -89.47
CA ALA A 335 9.05 -39.93 -90.48
C ALA A 335 9.47 -41.17 -91.30
N VAL A 336 9.73 -42.29 -90.63
CA VAL A 336 10.04 -43.58 -91.29
C VAL A 336 8.88 -44.04 -92.18
N SER A 337 7.64 -43.91 -91.71
CA SER A 337 6.43 -44.25 -92.47
C SER A 337 6.31 -43.40 -93.75
N ARG A 338 6.49 -42.08 -93.64
CA ARG A 338 6.52 -41.16 -94.80
C ARG A 338 7.63 -41.50 -95.79
N GLN A 339 8.79 -41.93 -95.33
CA GLN A 339 9.90 -42.35 -96.19
C GLN A 339 9.55 -43.64 -96.97
N ARG A 340 8.89 -44.62 -96.34
CA ARG A 340 8.37 -45.83 -97.02
C ARG A 340 7.32 -45.47 -98.08
N GLU A 341 6.41 -44.56 -97.77
CA GLU A 341 5.40 -44.09 -98.73
C GLU A 341 6.03 -43.37 -99.94
N ALA A 342 7.08 -42.58 -99.72
CA ALA A 342 7.85 -41.94 -100.78
C ALA A 342 8.59 -42.96 -101.67
N MET A 343 9.16 -44.03 -101.08
CA MET A 343 9.79 -45.13 -101.81
C MET A 343 8.79 -45.86 -102.72
N HIS A 344 7.61 -46.24 -102.22
CA HIS A 344 6.58 -46.89 -103.05
C HIS A 344 6.06 -45.99 -104.18
N LYS A 345 6.02 -44.66 -103.97
CA LYS A 345 5.72 -43.67 -105.01
C LYS A 345 6.85 -43.53 -106.06
N ALA A 346 8.09 -43.90 -105.72
CA ALA A 346 9.19 -43.96 -106.68
C ALA A 346 9.17 -45.27 -107.49
N GLU A 347 8.92 -46.42 -106.84
CA GLU A 347 8.75 -47.72 -107.51
C GLU A 347 7.62 -47.69 -108.56
N THR A 348 6.45 -47.14 -108.21
CA THR A 348 5.32 -47.02 -109.14
C THR A 348 5.67 -46.18 -110.38
N ARG A 349 6.40 -45.06 -110.22
CA ARG A 349 6.90 -44.27 -111.36
C ARG A 349 7.88 -45.04 -112.24
N LEU A 350 8.73 -45.88 -111.65
CA LEU A 350 9.69 -46.70 -112.39
C LEU A 350 8.96 -47.75 -113.25
N VAL A 351 7.96 -48.43 -112.69
CA VAL A 351 7.09 -49.38 -113.41
C VAL A 351 6.31 -48.69 -114.53
N GLU A 352 5.77 -47.50 -114.30
CA GLU A 352 5.13 -46.69 -115.35
C GLU A 352 6.08 -46.29 -116.49
N MET A 353 7.38 -46.12 -116.19
CA MET A 353 8.41 -45.84 -117.18
C MET A 353 8.72 -47.08 -118.04
N GLN A 354 8.91 -48.24 -117.41
CA GLN A 354 9.15 -49.52 -118.10
C GLN A 354 7.98 -49.90 -119.02
N ILE A 355 6.74 -49.71 -118.57
CA ILE A 355 5.54 -49.91 -119.41
C ILE A 355 5.55 -48.97 -120.63
N ARG A 356 6.09 -47.76 -120.48
CA ARG A 356 6.23 -46.78 -121.57
C ARG A 356 7.26 -47.21 -122.62
N GLU A 357 8.42 -47.72 -122.19
CA GLU A 357 9.45 -48.26 -123.10
C GLU A 357 8.95 -49.49 -123.86
N ILE A 358 8.28 -50.43 -123.19
CA ILE A 358 7.71 -51.63 -123.84
C ILE A 358 6.76 -51.23 -124.97
N ARG A 359 5.89 -50.24 -124.73
CA ARG A 359 4.94 -49.71 -125.72
C ARG A 359 5.61 -48.97 -126.89
N ALA A 360 6.83 -48.46 -126.72
CA ALA A 360 7.59 -47.76 -127.76
C ALA A 360 8.49 -48.68 -128.61
N SER A 361 8.62 -49.96 -128.25
CA SER A 361 9.50 -50.91 -128.95
C SER A 361 9.01 -51.32 -130.34
N THR A 362 9.94 -51.57 -131.27
CA THR A 362 9.66 -51.98 -132.66
C THR A 362 8.93 -53.31 -132.77
N SER A 363 9.21 -54.26 -131.87
CA SER A 363 8.48 -55.52 -131.76
C SER A 363 7.02 -55.30 -131.35
N TRP A 364 6.74 -54.30 -130.49
CA TRP A 364 5.36 -53.91 -130.15
C TRP A 364 4.66 -53.19 -131.32
N THR A 365 5.37 -52.44 -132.18
CA THR A 365 4.73 -51.82 -133.36
C THR A 365 4.40 -52.85 -134.45
N ILE A 366 5.33 -53.77 -134.76
CA ILE A 366 5.16 -54.78 -135.83
C ILE A 366 4.04 -55.79 -135.53
N THR A 367 3.82 -56.12 -134.26
CA THR A 367 2.77 -57.08 -133.83
C THR A 367 1.38 -56.47 -133.67
N ALA A 368 1.19 -55.18 -133.97
CA ALA A 368 -0.10 -54.50 -133.87
C ALA A 368 -1.25 -55.13 -134.70
N PRO A 369 -1.05 -55.59 -135.95
CA PRO A 369 -2.12 -56.22 -136.73
C PRO A 369 -2.62 -57.54 -136.11
N LEU A 370 -1.70 -58.32 -135.52
CA LEU A 370 -2.02 -59.58 -134.84
C LEU A 370 -2.71 -59.37 -133.49
N ARG A 371 -2.40 -58.30 -132.76
CA ARG A 371 -3.16 -57.96 -131.55
C ARG A 371 -4.55 -57.41 -131.85
N PHE A 372 -4.76 -56.74 -132.98
CA PHE A 372 -6.09 -56.34 -133.44
C PHE A 372 -7.00 -57.57 -133.71
N THR A 373 -6.50 -58.58 -134.42
CA THR A 373 -7.29 -59.80 -134.70
C THR A 373 -7.55 -60.63 -133.44
N VAL A 374 -6.58 -60.75 -132.51
CA VAL A 374 -6.79 -61.40 -131.21
C VAL A 374 -7.76 -60.60 -130.30
N SER A 375 -7.76 -59.27 -130.37
CA SER A 375 -8.74 -58.42 -129.67
C SER A 375 -10.16 -58.64 -130.19
N LEU A 376 -10.32 -58.77 -131.51
CA LEU A 376 -11.62 -59.04 -132.15
C LEU A 376 -12.16 -60.42 -131.76
N LEU A 377 -11.29 -61.43 -131.71
CA LEU A 377 -11.63 -62.81 -131.34
C LEU A 377 -11.85 -63.01 -129.82
N ARG A 378 -11.46 -62.06 -128.96
CA ARG A 378 -11.64 -62.13 -127.49
C ARG A 378 -12.66 -61.14 -126.91
N GLY A 379 -13.52 -60.55 -127.75
CA GLY A 379 -14.83 -60.05 -127.32
C GLY A 379 -14.88 -58.85 -126.38
N LYS A 380 -13.86 -57.97 -126.35
CA LYS A 380 -13.87 -56.73 -125.55
C LYS A 380 -13.98 -55.48 -126.43
N ARG A 381 -15.22 -55.00 -126.63
CA ARG A 381 -15.57 -53.90 -127.56
C ARG A 381 -15.01 -52.51 -127.21
N ALA A 382 -14.54 -52.27 -125.98
CA ALA A 382 -14.08 -50.94 -125.55
C ALA A 382 -12.74 -50.52 -126.20
N ASP A 383 -11.76 -51.43 -126.25
CA ASP A 383 -10.38 -51.12 -126.67
C ASP A 383 -10.24 -50.83 -128.18
N ALA A 384 -11.12 -51.39 -129.02
CA ALA A 384 -11.06 -51.23 -130.48
C ALA A 384 -11.10 -49.76 -130.94
N SER A 385 -11.80 -48.90 -130.19
CA SER A 385 -11.90 -47.46 -130.46
C SER A 385 -10.62 -46.68 -130.16
N GLN A 386 -9.73 -47.23 -129.32
CA GLN A 386 -8.48 -46.62 -128.92
C GLN A 386 -7.35 -46.98 -129.90
N TYR A 387 -7.28 -48.23 -130.36
CA TYR A 387 -6.36 -48.66 -131.43
C TYR A 387 -6.56 -47.90 -132.75
N LEU A 388 -7.81 -47.56 -133.10
CA LEU A 388 -8.11 -46.75 -134.30
C LEU A 388 -7.45 -45.35 -134.25
N ARG A 389 -7.28 -44.77 -133.05
CA ARG A 389 -6.67 -43.44 -132.86
C ARG A 389 -5.13 -43.45 -132.93
N GLU A 390 -4.50 -44.59 -132.71
CA GLU A 390 -3.05 -44.74 -132.84
C GLU A 390 -2.64 -45.10 -134.28
N ALA A 391 -3.42 -45.94 -134.97
CA ALA A 391 -3.22 -46.21 -136.40
C ALA A 391 -3.25 -44.93 -137.26
N LEU A 392 -4.14 -43.98 -136.94
CA LEU A 392 -4.24 -42.68 -137.62
C LEU A 392 -3.10 -41.71 -137.31
N LYS A 393 -2.23 -41.97 -136.32
CA LYS A 393 -1.04 -41.15 -136.04
C LYS A 393 0.20 -41.60 -136.81
N GLY A 394 0.24 -42.84 -137.30
CA GLY A 394 1.34 -43.36 -138.12
C GLY A 394 1.30 -42.93 -139.59
N ALA A 395 0.16 -42.47 -140.10
CA ALA A 395 -0.04 -42.08 -141.50
C ALA A 395 0.30 -40.60 -141.80
N ALA A 396 1.08 -39.95 -140.94
CA ALA A 396 1.55 -38.57 -141.14
C ALA A 396 2.69 -38.48 -142.17
N ASN A 397 2.46 -38.96 -143.40
CA ASN A 397 3.43 -38.82 -144.50
C ASN A 397 2.84 -38.93 -145.93
N ILE A 398 1.59 -38.46 -146.15
CA ILE A 398 1.03 -38.27 -147.50
C ILE A 398 0.51 -36.83 -147.61
N GLY A 399 1.12 -36.06 -148.51
CA GLY A 399 1.12 -34.58 -148.50
C GLY A 399 -0.11 -33.84 -149.02
N TRP A 400 -1.29 -34.46 -149.06
CA TRP A 400 -2.52 -33.79 -149.55
C TRP A 400 -3.73 -34.10 -148.66
N LEU A 401 -4.17 -33.09 -147.89
CA LEU A 401 -5.55 -32.78 -147.43
C LEU A 401 -5.48 -31.83 -146.21
N ARG A 402 -4.93 -30.64 -146.42
CA ARG A 402 -4.79 -29.59 -145.39
C ARG A 402 -6.05 -28.72 -145.26
N ALA A 403 -7.22 -29.25 -145.61
CA ALA A 403 -8.44 -28.49 -145.85
C ALA A 403 -9.73 -29.27 -145.51
N LEU A 404 -9.93 -29.64 -144.23
CA LEU A 404 -11.25 -30.00 -143.72
C LEU A 404 -11.38 -29.71 -142.21
N ALA A 405 -12.30 -28.78 -141.87
CA ALA A 405 -12.85 -28.44 -140.55
C ALA A 405 -11.88 -28.13 -139.38
N ARG A 406 -11.93 -27.00 -138.65
CA ARG A 406 -12.77 -25.77 -138.70
C ARG A 406 -14.27 -25.96 -138.96
N THR A 407 -14.99 -26.56 -138.01
CA THR A 407 -16.38 -26.20 -137.63
C THR A 407 -16.88 -27.04 -136.45
N LEU A 408 -17.88 -26.51 -135.73
CA LEU A 408 -18.72 -27.12 -134.67
C LEU A 408 -18.07 -27.35 -133.27
N ILE A 409 -18.70 -27.13 -132.11
CA ILE A 409 -19.69 -26.18 -131.49
C ILE A 409 -20.02 -26.75 -130.07
N PRO A 410 -20.49 -25.97 -129.06
CA PRO A 410 -20.21 -26.22 -127.63
C PRO A 410 -21.46 -26.23 -126.67
N ALA A 411 -21.27 -25.83 -125.38
CA ALA A 411 -22.25 -25.51 -124.31
C ALA A 411 -22.74 -26.70 -123.41
N ASP A 412 -23.32 -26.56 -122.20
CA ASP A 412 -23.88 -25.40 -121.47
C ASP A 412 -23.92 -25.57 -119.90
N SER A 413 -24.91 -24.99 -119.19
CA SER A 413 -24.66 -24.05 -118.07
C SER A 413 -25.40 -24.26 -116.70
N ARG A 414 -25.96 -23.18 -116.12
CA ARG A 414 -26.43 -23.01 -114.71
C ARG A 414 -27.94 -23.31 -114.52
N LEU A 415 -28.37 -23.26 -113.24
CA LEU A 415 -29.71 -22.91 -112.69
C LEU A 415 -30.65 -24.02 -112.17
N LYS A 416 -31.42 -23.62 -111.15
CA LYS A 416 -32.51 -24.33 -110.42
C LYS A 416 -32.04 -25.51 -109.55
N ARG A 417 -32.12 -25.43 -108.21
CA ARG A 417 -33.30 -24.99 -107.43
C ARG A 417 -32.91 -24.26 -106.14
N ALA A 418 -33.69 -23.23 -105.81
CA ALA A 418 -33.77 -22.60 -104.50
C ALA A 418 -35.20 -22.76 -103.94
N LEU A 419 -35.38 -22.34 -102.68
CA LEU A 419 -36.62 -21.89 -102.01
C LEU A 419 -37.34 -22.87 -101.05
N VAL A 420 -37.86 -22.27 -99.95
CA VAL A 420 -38.83 -22.77 -98.93
C VAL A 420 -38.21 -23.61 -97.79
N ALA A 421 -38.33 -23.29 -96.48
CA ALA A 421 -38.78 -22.09 -95.74
C ALA A 421 -38.38 -22.09 -94.22
N ARG A 422 -38.39 -20.89 -93.58
CA ARG A 422 -38.85 -20.45 -92.21
C ARG A 422 -38.92 -21.48 -91.02
N ILE A 423 -38.72 -21.17 -89.71
CA ILE A 423 -38.82 -19.90 -88.91
C ILE A 423 -38.26 -20.07 -87.46
N VAL A 424 -37.71 -19.00 -86.81
CA VAL A 424 -37.75 -18.63 -85.34
C VAL A 424 -37.13 -19.58 -84.27
N SER A 425 -36.44 -19.18 -83.17
CA SER A 425 -36.01 -17.86 -82.62
C SER A 425 -34.91 -17.97 -81.53
N ALA A 426 -34.14 -16.90 -81.31
CA ALA A 426 -33.38 -16.60 -80.07
C ALA A 426 -34.25 -15.72 -79.11
N PRO A 427 -33.85 -15.31 -77.87
CA PRO A 427 -32.70 -14.42 -77.54
C PRO A 427 -31.95 -14.90 -76.25
N THR A 428 -31.14 -14.17 -75.44
CA THR A 428 -30.76 -12.74 -75.30
C THR A 428 -29.30 -12.61 -74.76
N VAL A 429 -28.87 -11.44 -74.26
CA VAL A 429 -27.52 -11.07 -73.78
C VAL A 429 -27.62 -10.09 -72.58
N VAL A 430 -26.49 -9.82 -71.87
CA VAL A 430 -26.00 -8.54 -71.26
C VAL A 430 -25.48 -8.77 -69.80
N HIS A 431 -24.19 -8.66 -69.43
CA HIS A 431 -23.29 -7.48 -69.20
C HIS A 431 -23.75 -6.53 -68.05
N ALA A 432 -22.92 -5.79 -67.29
CA ALA A 432 -21.49 -5.83 -66.92
C ALA A 432 -21.20 -4.79 -65.79
N GLY A 433 -20.15 -5.00 -64.97
CA GLY A 433 -19.28 -3.96 -64.34
C GLY A 433 -19.78 -2.93 -63.29
N GLY A 434 -19.04 -2.80 -62.18
CA GLY A 434 -18.35 -1.53 -61.84
C GLY A 434 -18.85 -0.59 -60.70
N VAL A 435 -18.05 -0.53 -59.61
CA VAL A 435 -17.56 0.67 -58.85
C VAL A 435 -18.53 1.59 -58.04
N ALA A 436 -18.05 1.97 -56.83
CA ALA A 436 -18.31 3.19 -56.02
C ALA A 436 -19.49 3.34 -55.00
N SER A 437 -19.08 3.52 -53.74
CA SER A 437 -19.42 4.65 -52.82
C SER A 437 -20.76 4.76 -52.04
N ILE A 438 -20.59 4.76 -50.70
CA ILE A 438 -21.17 5.67 -49.67
C ILE A 438 -22.71 5.79 -49.53
N LEU A 439 -23.23 5.49 -48.31
CA LEU A 439 -24.22 6.20 -47.46
C LEU A 439 -24.36 5.35 -46.16
N LEU A 440 -24.09 5.86 -44.93
CA LEU A 440 -24.91 6.67 -44.00
C LEU A 440 -26.11 5.96 -43.32
N SER A 441 -26.29 6.26 -42.02
CA SER A 441 -27.21 5.68 -40.99
C SER A 441 -26.82 4.27 -40.47
N GLU A 442 -27.09 3.86 -39.21
CA GLU A 442 -27.95 4.45 -38.15
C GLU A 442 -27.49 4.09 -36.71
N SER A 443 -28.17 4.67 -35.71
CA SER A 443 -28.04 4.58 -34.23
C SER A 443 -27.82 3.19 -33.56
N GLY A 444 -27.36 3.06 -32.31
CA GLY A 444 -26.95 4.05 -31.27
C GLY A 444 -27.16 3.53 -29.82
N ALA A 445 -26.49 4.11 -28.81
CA ALA A 445 -26.78 4.06 -27.36
C ALA A 445 -25.81 4.99 -26.56
N PRO A 446 -26.14 5.47 -25.33
CA PRO A 446 -25.61 6.74 -24.82
C PRO A 446 -24.38 6.67 -23.88
N MET A 447 -23.67 7.79 -23.78
CA MET A 447 -22.61 8.07 -22.78
C MET A 447 -23.06 9.16 -21.80
N GLY A 448 -22.74 8.97 -20.51
CA GLY A 448 -23.04 9.90 -19.42
C GLY A 448 -22.09 11.11 -19.30
N PRO A 449 -22.37 12.06 -18.39
CA PRO A 449 -21.84 13.41 -18.48
C PRO A 449 -20.57 13.64 -17.64
N GLU A 450 -19.39 13.58 -18.26
CA GLU A 450 -18.16 14.03 -17.58
C GLU A 450 -17.15 14.70 -18.53
N ARG A 451 -17.51 15.87 -19.07
CA ARG A 451 -16.55 16.73 -19.79
C ARG A 451 -16.83 18.24 -19.70
N ALA A 452 -17.27 18.70 -18.53
CA ALA A 452 -17.59 20.10 -18.26
C ALA A 452 -16.87 20.68 -17.02
N GLN A 453 -15.58 20.36 -16.82
CA GLN A 453 -14.78 21.02 -15.77
C GLN A 453 -13.25 21.11 -16.01
N LEU A 454 -12.80 21.10 -17.28
CA LEU A 454 -11.38 21.30 -17.63
C LEU A 454 -11.05 22.72 -18.14
N LEU A 455 -11.83 23.73 -17.74
CA LEU A 455 -11.65 25.14 -18.14
C LEU A 455 -11.77 26.13 -16.96
N SER A 456 -11.23 25.78 -15.78
CA SER A 456 -11.27 26.66 -14.59
C SER A 456 -9.96 26.78 -13.80
N ARG A 457 -8.83 26.19 -14.27
CA ARG A 457 -7.52 26.26 -13.58
C ARG A 457 -6.33 26.70 -14.45
N MET A 458 -6.56 27.56 -15.45
CA MET A 458 -5.50 28.32 -16.14
C MET A 458 -5.74 29.84 -16.13
N ARG A 459 -6.16 30.38 -14.98
CA ARG A 459 -6.14 31.83 -14.67
C ARG A 459 -5.80 32.07 -13.20
N ARG A 460 -4.51 32.00 -12.85
CA ARG A 460 -3.85 32.64 -11.69
C ARG A 460 -2.35 32.28 -11.65
N ALA A 461 -1.55 32.96 -12.47
CA ALA A 461 -0.09 33.03 -12.34
C ALA A 461 0.45 34.08 -13.33
N SER A 462 0.28 35.37 -13.03
CA SER A 462 0.82 36.45 -13.88
C SER A 462 1.10 37.72 -13.08
N GLY A 463 2.35 37.87 -12.64
CA GLY A 463 2.95 39.13 -12.18
C GLY A 463 2.83 39.46 -10.68
N PRO A 464 3.75 40.26 -10.13
CA PRO A 464 5.19 40.28 -10.46
C PRO A 464 6.10 40.28 -9.23
N GLU A 465 7.37 39.88 -9.40
CA GLU A 465 8.43 40.16 -8.43
C GLU A 465 8.72 41.67 -8.37
N GLN A 466 8.99 42.19 -7.17
CA GLN A 466 9.71 43.46 -6.99
C GLN A 466 10.85 43.27 -5.99
N MET A 467 12.00 43.84 -6.34
CA MET A 467 13.21 43.86 -5.53
C MET A 467 13.02 44.77 -4.31
N ARG A 468 13.32 44.27 -3.11
CA ARG A 468 14.31 44.85 -2.16
C ARG A 468 14.47 44.01 -0.91
#